data_AF-A0A957E500-F1
#
_entry.id   AF-A0A957E500-F1
#
_cell.length_a   1.000
_cell.length_b   1.000
_cell.length_c   1.000
_cell.angle_alpha   90.00
_cell.angle_beta   90.00
_cell.angle_gamma   90.00
#
_symmetry.space_group_name_H-M   'P 1'
#
loop_
_entity.id
_entity.type
_entity.pdbx_description
1 polymer ?
#
loop_
_entity_poly.entity_id
_entity_poly.type
_entity_poly.pdbx_seq_one_letter_code
_entity_poly.pdbx_strand_id
1 'polypeptide(L)'
;MQSAKHATLNFATYNPYAMTLQRKWMTWTAVTAVLIFWFLALNSLVGDSPTMDEQNHIARGLAFLRTGDPRLSLEHPPLINSLSALPLLTMPEIKLPLDSASWQRQPPDVYWYIFAEQMMW
;
A
#
# COMPACT_ATOMS: atom_id res chain seq x y z
N MET A 1 24.57 60.59 -41.19
CA MET A 1 23.53 59.54 -41.04
C MET A 1 24.17 58.22 -41.46
N GLN A 2 24.30 57.16 -40.69
CA GLN A 2 23.84 56.80 -39.35
C GLN A 2 24.83 55.74 -38.84
N SER A 3 25.36 55.93 -37.64
CA SER A 3 26.27 55.00 -36.97
C SER A 3 25.51 53.73 -36.59
N ALA A 4 25.87 52.58 -37.20
CA ALA A 4 25.36 51.28 -36.79
C ALA A 4 25.91 50.93 -35.40
N LYS A 5 25.07 51.13 -34.37
CA LYS A 5 25.37 50.67 -33.01
C LYS A 5 25.26 49.15 -33.01
N HIS A 6 26.40 48.47 -32.89
CA HIS A 6 26.43 47.03 -32.62
C HIS A 6 25.80 46.78 -31.24
N ALA A 7 24.57 46.25 -31.23
CA ALA A 7 23.95 45.72 -30.04
C ALA A 7 24.62 44.39 -29.70
N THR A 8 25.51 44.40 -28.71
CA THR A 8 26.01 43.19 -28.07
C THR A 8 24.85 42.52 -27.34
N LEU A 9 24.31 41.45 -27.91
CA LEU A 9 23.37 40.57 -27.22
C LEU A 9 24.12 39.92 -26.05
N ASN A 10 23.82 40.37 -24.83
CA ASN A 10 24.28 39.73 -23.61
C ASN A 10 23.58 38.38 -23.49
N PHE A 11 24.21 37.32 -23.99
CA PHE A 11 23.81 35.96 -23.67
C PHE A 11 24.11 35.75 -22.18
N ALA A 12 23.09 35.90 -21.33
CA ALA A 12 23.13 35.44 -19.97
C ALA A 12 23.65 33.99 -20.00
N THR A 13 24.81 33.75 -19.38
CA THR A 13 25.49 32.47 -19.39
C THR A 13 24.58 31.42 -18.75
N TYR A 14 23.91 30.64 -19.59
CA TYR A 14 23.16 29.47 -19.17
C TYR A 14 24.14 28.50 -18.49
N ASN A 15 24.00 28.32 -17.17
CA ASN A 15 24.80 27.37 -16.41
C ASN A 15 24.03 26.05 -16.24
N PRO A 16 24.31 25.02 -17.07
CA PRO A 16 23.61 23.74 -17.00
C PRO A 16 23.84 23.02 -15.66
N TYR A 17 24.95 23.31 -14.97
CA TYR A 17 25.28 22.69 -13.69
C TYR A 17 24.35 23.17 -12.57
N ALA A 18 23.92 24.43 -12.59
CA ALA A 18 22.99 24.98 -11.59
C ALA A 18 21.61 24.30 -11.66
N MET A 19 21.07 24.06 -12.86
CA MET A 19 19.77 23.38 -13.03
C MET A 19 19.82 21.89 -12.66
N THR A 20 20.94 21.21 -12.86
CA THR A 20 21.07 19.79 -12.45
C THR A 20 21.21 19.65 -10.94
N LEU A 21 21.95 20.54 -10.28
CA LEU A 21 22.02 20.60 -8.82
C LEU A 21 20.66 20.96 -8.23
N GLN A 22 19.94 21.92 -8.84
CA GLN A 22 18.61 22.32 -8.41
C GLN A 22 17.61 21.16 -8.44
N ARG A 23 17.65 20.37 -9.52
CA ARG A 23 16.81 19.18 -9.67
C ARG A 23 17.16 18.10 -8.64
N LYS A 24 18.44 17.87 -8.35
CA LYS A 24 18.89 16.85 -7.39
C LYS A 24 18.42 17.15 -5.96
N TRP A 25 18.58 18.37 -5.46
CA TRP A 25 18.13 18.68 -4.10
C TRP A 25 16.61 18.56 -3.98
N MET A 26 15.86 18.99 -5.00
CA MET A 26 14.41 18.84 -5.02
C MET A 26 13.99 17.36 -4.97
N THR A 27 14.66 16.50 -5.74
CA THR A 27 14.43 15.05 -5.69
C THR A 27 14.71 14.49 -4.30
N TRP A 28 15.84 14.82 -3.68
CA TRP A 28 16.17 14.31 -2.34
C TRP A 28 15.23 14.84 -1.26
N THR A 29 14.81 16.10 -1.34
CA THR A 29 13.79 16.66 -0.44
C THR A 29 12.47 15.92 -0.60
N ALA A 30 12.02 15.66 -1.83
CA ALA A 30 10.79 14.91 -2.09
C ALA A 30 10.86 13.48 -1.58
N VAL A 31 11.97 12.76 -1.84
CA VAL A 31 12.20 11.41 -1.31
C VAL A 31 12.17 11.41 0.21
N THR A 32 12.85 12.38 0.85
CA THR A 32 12.87 12.51 2.31
C THR A 32 11.48 12.76 2.87
N ALA A 33 10.70 13.66 2.25
CA ALA A 33 9.33 13.95 2.66
C ALA A 33 8.42 12.72 2.54
N VAL A 34 8.54 11.95 1.45
CA VAL A 34 7.78 10.70 1.26
C VAL A 34 8.16 9.65 2.32
N LEU A 35 9.45 9.50 2.63
CA LEU A 35 9.90 8.56 3.65
C LEU A 35 9.43 8.95 5.06
N ILE A 36 9.46 10.25 5.40
CA ILE A 36 8.93 10.76 6.66
C ILE A 36 7.42 10.48 6.73
N PHE A 37 6.67 10.82 5.69
CA PHE A 37 5.24 10.55 5.62
C PHE A 37 4.95 9.05 5.79
N TRP A 38 5.69 8.19 5.09
CA TRP A 38 5.54 6.75 5.19
C TRP A 38 5.77 6.23 6.62
N PHE A 39 6.81 6.71 7.30
CA PHE A 39 7.08 6.34 8.69
C PHE A 39 5.99 6.84 9.65
N LEU A 40 5.53 8.08 9.48
CA LEU A 40 4.44 8.64 10.28
C LEU A 40 3.14 7.87 10.08
N ALA A 41 2.82 7.47 8.85
CA ALA A 41 1.67 6.65 8.52
C ALA A 41 1.74 5.29 9.22
N LEU A 42 2.88 4.58 9.13
CA LEU A 42 3.07 3.31 9.82
C LEU A 42 2.94 3.44 11.34
N ASN A 43 3.48 4.50 11.93
CA ASN A 43 3.38 4.74 13.36
C ASN A 43 1.93 5.02 13.80
N SER A 44 1.13 5.68 12.95
CA SER A 44 -0.30 5.91 13.21
C SER A 44 -1.09 4.60 13.28
N LEU A 45 -0.82 3.66 12.37
CA LEU A 45 -1.57 2.40 12.24
C LEU A 45 -1.65 1.59 13.54
N VAL A 46 -0.68 1.70 14.44
CA VAL A 46 -0.66 0.96 15.72
C VAL A 46 -1.81 1.37 16.64
N GLY A 47 -2.27 2.62 16.55
CA GLY A 47 -3.38 3.14 17.35
C GLY A 47 -4.74 3.12 16.65
N ASP A 48 -4.76 2.83 15.36
CA ASP A 48 -5.97 2.85 14.55
C ASP A 48 -6.67 1.49 14.58
N SER A 49 -8.00 1.49 14.64
CA SER A 49 -8.79 0.26 14.50
C SER A 49 -8.81 -0.19 13.03
N PRO A 50 -8.81 -1.51 12.74
CA PRO A 50 -8.94 -2.00 11.38
C PRO A 50 -10.19 -1.46 10.70
N THR A 51 -10.08 -1.12 9.42
CA THR A 51 -11.26 -0.80 8.62
C THR A 51 -12.01 -2.07 8.21
N MET A 52 -13.28 -1.90 7.86
CA MET A 52 -14.17 -3.00 7.49
C MET A 52 -13.60 -3.85 6.35
N ASP A 53 -12.92 -3.27 5.37
CA ASP A 53 -12.36 -4.00 4.22
C ASP A 53 -11.01 -4.66 4.53
N GLU A 54 -10.19 -4.05 5.39
CA GLU A 54 -8.88 -4.57 5.78
C GLU A 54 -8.98 -5.96 6.42
N GLN A 55 -9.91 -6.12 7.36
CA GLN A 55 -10.15 -7.42 7.99
C GLN A 55 -10.49 -8.51 6.97
N ASN A 56 -11.28 -8.17 5.93
CA ASN A 56 -11.69 -9.15 4.92
C ASN A 56 -10.52 -9.54 4.03
N HIS A 57 -9.75 -8.56 3.54
CA HIS A 57 -8.57 -8.82 2.70
C HIS A 57 -7.58 -9.73 3.43
N ILE A 58 -7.30 -9.43 4.70
CA ILE A 58 -6.40 -10.21 5.53
C ILE A 58 -6.94 -11.62 5.79
N ALA A 59 -8.19 -11.75 6.23
CA ALA A 59 -8.78 -13.04 6.57
C ALA A 59 -8.86 -13.98 5.36
N ARG A 60 -9.30 -13.45 4.20
CA ARG A 60 -9.38 -14.19 2.94
C ARG A 60 -8.00 -14.65 2.47
N GLY A 61 -7.01 -13.76 2.57
CA GLY A 61 -5.62 -14.05 2.22
C GLY A 61 -5.03 -15.14 3.09
N LEU A 62 -5.16 -15.01 4.40
CA LEU A 62 -4.61 -15.95 5.36
C LEU A 62 -5.29 -17.32 5.26
N ALA A 63 -6.62 -17.33 5.08
CA ALA A 63 -7.37 -18.57 4.84
C ALA A 63 -6.87 -19.29 3.59
N PHE A 64 -6.71 -18.57 2.47
CA PHE A 64 -6.20 -19.17 1.25
C PHE A 64 -4.75 -19.66 1.40
N LEU A 65 -3.88 -18.87 2.01
CA LEU A 65 -2.47 -19.26 2.21
C LEU A 65 -2.31 -20.50 3.10
N ARG A 66 -3.16 -20.66 4.14
CA ARG A 66 -3.07 -21.79 5.07
C ARG A 66 -3.84 -23.04 4.63
N THR A 67 -4.92 -22.88 3.86
CA THR A 67 -5.81 -24.01 3.49
C THR A 67 -5.72 -24.39 2.01
N GLY A 68 -5.25 -23.48 1.14
CA GLY A 68 -5.29 -23.63 -0.31
C GLY A 68 -6.69 -23.46 -0.92
N ASP A 69 -7.71 -23.15 -0.11
CA ASP A 69 -9.10 -23.09 -0.55
C ASP A 69 -9.52 -21.65 -0.90
N PRO A 70 -9.88 -21.37 -2.18
CA PRO A 70 -10.23 -20.02 -2.62
C PRO A 70 -11.70 -19.66 -2.37
N ARG A 71 -12.48 -20.44 -1.61
CA ARG A 71 -13.93 -20.21 -1.41
C ARG A 71 -14.30 -18.82 -0.91
N LEU A 72 -13.44 -18.17 -0.13
CA LEU A 72 -13.68 -16.80 0.35
C LEU A 72 -13.26 -15.74 -0.67
N SER A 73 -12.65 -16.12 -1.80
CA SER A 73 -12.06 -15.23 -2.82
C SER A 73 -12.82 -15.27 -4.16
N LEU A 74 -14.14 -15.11 -4.13
CA LEU A 74 -14.98 -15.28 -5.33
C LEU A 74 -15.02 -14.05 -6.24
N GLU A 75 -15.11 -12.85 -5.67
CA GLU A 75 -15.21 -11.61 -6.44
C GLU A 75 -13.85 -11.08 -6.90
N HIS A 76 -12.77 -11.48 -6.23
CA HIS A 76 -11.43 -10.97 -6.47
C HIS A 76 -10.40 -12.10 -6.45
N PRO A 77 -9.44 -12.12 -7.40
CA PRO A 77 -8.35 -13.07 -7.38
C PRO A 77 -7.61 -13.08 -6.04
N PRO A 78 -7.23 -14.26 -5.52
CA PRO A 78 -6.67 -14.39 -4.17
C PRO A 78 -5.27 -13.77 -4.02
N LEU A 79 -4.61 -13.39 -5.12
CA LEU A 79 -3.23 -12.93 -5.11
C LEU A 79 -3.01 -11.72 -4.19
N ILE A 80 -3.82 -10.67 -4.35
CA ILE A 80 -3.62 -9.44 -3.57
C ILE A 80 -3.91 -9.64 -2.08
N ASN A 81 -4.96 -10.41 -1.77
CA ASN A 81 -5.31 -10.79 -0.40
C ASN A 81 -4.20 -11.65 0.23
N SER A 82 -3.62 -12.56 -0.55
CA SER A 82 -2.50 -13.38 -0.08
C SER A 82 -1.30 -12.51 0.25
N LEU A 83 -0.95 -11.54 -0.60
CA LEU A 83 0.15 -10.63 -0.36
C LEU A 83 -0.05 -9.80 0.92
N SER A 84 -1.27 -9.31 1.17
CA SER A 84 -1.55 -8.55 2.41
C SER A 84 -1.47 -9.42 3.67
N ALA A 85 -1.73 -10.72 3.56
CA ALA A 85 -1.67 -11.67 4.68
C ALA A 85 -0.30 -12.35 4.87
N LEU A 86 0.67 -12.16 3.97
CA LEU A 86 1.99 -12.82 4.04
C LEU A 86 2.70 -12.66 5.39
N PRO A 87 2.78 -11.46 6.01
CA PRO A 87 3.46 -11.29 7.29
C PRO A 87 2.87 -12.18 8.40
N LEU A 88 1.57 -12.44 8.35
CA LEU A 88 0.82 -13.22 9.34
C LEU A 88 1.08 -14.73 9.23
N LEU A 89 1.79 -15.19 8.20
CA LEU A 89 2.28 -16.58 8.14
C LEU A 89 3.33 -16.88 9.21
N THR A 90 4.00 -15.84 9.71
CA THR A 90 4.97 -15.98 10.81
C THR A 90 4.32 -16.04 12.20
N MET A 91 2.99 -15.89 12.27
CA MET A 91 2.20 -15.79 13.50
C MET A 91 1.27 -17.02 13.66
N PRO A 92 1.79 -18.17 14.13
CA PRO A 92 1.01 -19.40 14.28
C PRO A 92 -0.12 -19.30 15.30
N GLU A 93 -0.06 -18.34 16.22
CA GLU A 93 -1.07 -18.08 17.24
C GLU A 93 -2.41 -17.57 16.68
N ILE A 94 -2.40 -16.97 15.48
CA ILE A 94 -3.61 -16.51 14.80
C ILE A 94 -4.40 -17.74 14.35
N LYS A 95 -5.62 -17.90 14.88
CA LYS A 95 -6.48 -19.05 14.57
C LYS A 95 -7.54 -18.67 13.53
N LEU A 96 -7.65 -19.48 12.49
CA LEU A 96 -8.75 -19.34 11.53
C LEU A 96 -10.02 -19.99 12.10
N PRO A 97 -11.19 -19.35 11.99
CA PRO A 97 -12.46 -19.90 12.49
C PRO A 97 -13.03 -20.97 11.54
N LEU A 98 -12.26 -22.03 11.27
CA LEU A 98 -12.63 -23.10 10.33
C LEU A 98 -13.79 -23.98 10.83
N ASP A 99 -13.97 -24.07 12.15
CA ASP A 99 -15.08 -24.83 12.74
C ASP A 99 -16.39 -24.03 12.78
N SER A 100 -16.36 -22.76 12.39
CA SER A 100 -17.53 -21.89 12.43
C SER A 100 -18.46 -22.12 11.24
N ALA A 101 -19.71 -21.73 11.41
CA ALA A 101 -20.66 -21.69 10.32
C ALA A 101 -20.22 -20.78 9.16
N SER A 102 -19.40 -19.76 9.42
CA SER A 102 -18.90 -18.83 8.40
C SER A 102 -17.91 -19.50 7.44
N TRP A 103 -17.25 -20.58 7.87
CA TRP A 103 -16.41 -21.41 7.01
C TRP A 103 -17.16 -22.61 6.39
N GLN A 104 -18.06 -23.23 7.17
CA GLN A 104 -18.74 -24.48 6.78
C GLN A 104 -19.93 -24.27 5.84
N ARG A 105 -20.64 -23.14 5.92
CA ARG A 105 -21.84 -22.89 5.11
C ARG A 105 -21.49 -22.21 3.79
N GLN A 106 -22.07 -22.69 2.71
CA GLN A 106 -22.15 -22.03 1.40
C GLN A 106 -23.59 -21.50 1.28
N PRO A 107 -23.86 -20.18 1.17
CA PRO A 107 -23.24 -19.34 0.17
C PRO A 107 -22.38 -18.17 0.71
N PRO A 108 -21.33 -17.81 -0.03
CA PRO A 108 -20.15 -17.08 0.44
C PRO A 108 -20.33 -15.57 0.62
N ASP A 109 -21.37 -14.98 0.04
CA ASP A 109 -21.60 -13.53 -0.06
C ASP A 109 -21.84 -12.84 1.28
N VAL A 110 -22.41 -13.52 2.28
CA VAL A 110 -22.60 -12.99 3.63
C VAL A 110 -21.51 -13.45 4.61
N TYR A 111 -20.90 -14.61 4.35
CA TYR A 111 -20.04 -15.26 5.34
C TYR A 111 -18.58 -14.79 5.34
N TRP A 112 -18.06 -14.19 4.27
CA TRP A 112 -16.69 -13.67 4.30
C TRP A 112 -16.51 -12.56 5.36
N TYR A 113 -17.54 -11.74 5.58
CA TYR A 113 -17.53 -10.70 6.60
C TYR A 113 -17.55 -11.32 8.01
N ILE A 114 -18.45 -12.27 8.25
CA ILE A 114 -18.57 -12.96 9.54
C ILE A 114 -17.30 -13.75 9.86
N PHE A 115 -16.68 -14.37 8.85
CA PHE A 115 -15.41 -15.08 9.00
C PHE A 115 -14.29 -14.11 9.40
N ALA A 116 -14.22 -12.94 8.76
CA ALA A 116 -13.23 -11.93 9.09
C ALA A 116 -13.44 -11.36 10.50
N GLU A 117 -14.69 -11.08 10.90
CA GLU A 117 -15.00 -10.64 12.26
C GLU A 117 -14.58 -11.68 13.30
N GLN A 118 -14.97 -12.95 13.12
CA GLN A 118 -14.63 -14.04 14.06
C GLN A 118 -13.13 -14.32 14.18
N MET A 119 -12.36 -13.94 13.16
CA MET A 119 -10.90 -14.08 13.18
C MET A 119 -10.23 -12.94 13.95
N MET A 120 -10.79 -11.72 13.84
CA MET A 120 -10.17 -10.49 14.35
C MET A 120 -10.68 -10.06 15.72
N TRP A 121 -11.91 -10.44 16.10
CA TRP A 121 -12.62 -10.03 17.32
C TRP A 121 -13.12 -11.23 18.12
#